data_AF-A0A1D2R5Q6-F1
#
_entry.id   AF-A0A1D2R5Q6-F1
#
_cell.length_a   1.000
_cell.length_b   1.000
_cell.length_c   1.000
_cell.angle_alpha   90.00
_cell.angle_beta   90.00
_cell.angle_gamma   90.00
#
_symmetry.space_group_name_H-M   'P 1'
#
loop_
_entity.id
_entity.type
_entity.pdbx_description
1 polymer ?
#
loop_
_entity_poly.entity_id
_entity_poly.type
_entity_poly.pdbx_seq_one_letter_code
_entity_poly.pdbx_strand_id
1 'polypeptide(L)'
;MKKILVLIFAGVILISGCVEEEKEDGGGIDDVNETKIVERGDLVGISYTGKLTNGTIFDKGTDEFITGSGEVVKGLDNAVIGMGIGKTKNASLNPEDAYPVNESLIKNVSMIAVEIPLIDNVSLKEFERVVGVTIHINDPGVINKTFEVTPYHNVTILNIIWEYGVNGTSMTLLKDETTVTMRNKYLLNTPVGSKDNMFKYIMNDSAIIKKHVYKAGETVSMSGTQYGYAMVLNVSEDENTATLDFNHELAGKTLIYEITVNDIRKLPRIIPMCVKETGLDKELFQACYESGRKNSIIEENMKLARSYNVSFLPAFVVGCAYTVNVPSAEFVDRLVDETIEEDRILTKSEAESICVNTVPEESRPYCGIIIHSNQSCREDNKIVIYGFSDLKCDHCADIALAGGDKKLRETPNIAFETRLLHIPYAEYEGSDKLASAAECARDQGVFDEFKNCVFKKYSLEEVTLIE
;
A
#
# COMPACT_ATOMS: atom_id res chain seq x y z
N MET A 1 80.09 1.55 0.42
CA MET A 1 79.85 2.41 -0.76
C MET A 1 79.50 1.53 -1.95
N LYS A 2 78.41 1.87 -2.66
CA LYS A 2 78.09 1.51 -4.07
C LYS A 2 78.06 0.02 -4.49
N LYS A 3 76.82 -0.48 -4.59
CA LYS A 3 76.13 -1.08 -5.77
C LYS A 3 76.83 -2.16 -6.64
N ILE A 4 76.10 -3.29 -6.74
CA ILE A 4 75.79 -4.12 -7.93
C ILE A 4 76.93 -5.01 -8.48
N LEU A 5 76.72 -6.34 -8.54
CA LEU A 5 76.60 -7.11 -9.81
C LEU A 5 76.24 -8.59 -9.61
N VAL A 6 75.43 -9.04 -10.57
CA VAL A 6 74.88 -10.35 -10.98
C VAL A 6 75.90 -11.50 -11.14
N LEU A 7 75.46 -12.77 -10.99
CA LEU A 7 75.94 -14.01 -11.64
C LEU A 7 74.94 -15.16 -11.30
N ILE A 8 73.98 -15.55 -12.16
CA ILE A 8 74.00 -16.54 -13.28
C ILE A 8 74.67 -17.89 -12.94
N PHE A 9 73.87 -18.96 -12.94
CA PHE A 9 74.19 -20.33 -13.44
C PHE A 9 72.83 -21.07 -13.59
N ALA A 10 72.23 -21.21 -14.77
CA ALA A 10 72.56 -22.04 -15.94
C ALA A 10 72.62 -23.56 -15.62
N GLY A 11 71.66 -24.32 -16.15
CA GLY A 11 71.64 -25.78 -16.06
C GLY A 11 70.39 -26.45 -16.66
N VAL A 12 70.25 -26.36 -17.98
CA VAL A 12 69.28 -27.09 -18.83
C VAL A 12 69.77 -28.54 -19.05
N ILE A 13 68.85 -29.51 -19.18
CA ILE A 13 68.84 -30.71 -20.08
C ILE A 13 67.60 -31.56 -19.68
N LEU A 14 66.45 -31.62 -20.41
CA LEU A 14 66.11 -32.38 -21.65
C LEU A 14 66.33 -33.92 -21.49
N ILE A 15 65.45 -34.90 -21.75
CA ILE A 15 64.18 -35.14 -22.49
C ILE A 15 63.66 -36.52 -22.02
N SER A 16 62.33 -36.79 -22.00
CA SER A 16 61.69 -37.92 -22.75
C SER A 16 60.24 -38.25 -22.33
N GLY A 17 59.29 -37.97 -23.24
CA GLY A 17 58.05 -38.73 -23.58
C GLY A 17 56.96 -38.93 -22.52
N CYS A 18 55.64 -38.87 -22.76
CA CYS A 18 54.84 -38.82 -23.99
C CYS A 18 53.41 -38.29 -23.67
N VAL A 19 52.90 -37.45 -24.59
CA VAL A 19 51.55 -37.37 -25.20
C VAL A 19 50.29 -37.47 -24.31
N GLU A 20 49.50 -36.39 -24.26
CA GLU A 20 48.07 -36.37 -24.69
C GLU A 20 47.51 -34.93 -24.77
N GLU A 21 46.92 -34.65 -25.93
CA GLU A 21 46.03 -33.60 -26.47
C GLU A 21 45.86 -32.19 -25.82
N GLU A 22 45.96 -31.20 -26.70
CA GLU A 22 45.70 -29.77 -26.48
C GLU A 22 44.21 -29.47 -26.18
N LYS A 23 43.96 -28.68 -25.14
CA LYS A 23 42.82 -27.75 -25.07
C LYS A 23 43.32 -26.38 -24.63
N GLU A 24 42.84 -25.39 -25.37
CA GLU A 24 43.24 -23.99 -25.34
C GLU A 24 43.13 -23.37 -23.94
N ASP A 25 44.17 -22.59 -23.64
CA ASP A 25 44.30 -21.70 -22.51
C ASP A 25 43.41 -20.47 -22.71
N GLY A 26 42.69 -20.09 -21.66
CA GLY A 26 41.69 -19.03 -21.68
C GLY A 26 41.38 -18.53 -20.27
N GLY A 27 42.42 -18.13 -19.55
CA GLY A 27 42.38 -17.14 -18.47
C GLY A 27 41.18 -17.19 -17.52
N GLY A 28 41.23 -18.06 -16.52
CA GLY A 28 40.43 -17.86 -15.30
C GLY A 28 40.86 -16.56 -14.63
N ILE A 29 39.93 -15.61 -14.54
CA ILE A 29 40.05 -14.50 -13.61
C ILE A 29 39.97 -15.10 -12.21
N ASP A 30 41.01 -14.85 -11.43
CA ASP A 30 41.05 -15.08 -9.99
C ASP A 30 39.90 -14.31 -9.32
N ASP A 31 38.75 -14.97 -9.09
CA ASP A 31 37.70 -14.43 -8.23
C ASP A 31 38.19 -14.49 -6.77
N VAL A 32 38.73 -13.35 -6.34
CA VAL A 32 38.91 -13.02 -4.93
C VAL A 32 37.56 -13.16 -4.24
N ASN A 33 37.49 -14.09 -3.29
CA ASN A 33 36.33 -14.39 -2.45
C ASN A 33 35.92 -13.16 -1.61
N GLU A 34 35.19 -12.22 -2.21
CA GLU A 34 34.45 -11.18 -1.50
C GLU A 34 33.23 -11.83 -0.83
N THR A 35 33.24 -11.93 0.50
CA THR A 35 32.06 -12.33 1.26
C THR A 35 30.89 -11.39 0.95
N LYS A 36 29.92 -11.86 0.17
CA LYS A 36 28.67 -11.16 -0.13
C LYS A 36 27.92 -10.85 1.17
N ILE A 37 27.84 -9.57 1.52
CA ILE A 37 27.06 -9.05 2.65
C ILE A 37 25.79 -8.37 2.17
N VAL A 38 24.78 -8.34 3.03
CA VAL A 38 23.50 -7.66 2.80
C VAL A 38 23.72 -6.15 2.85
N GLU A 39 23.26 -5.45 1.83
CA GLU A 39 23.13 -3.99 1.78
C GLU A 39 21.69 -3.60 1.44
N ARG A 40 21.30 -2.37 1.79
CA ARG A 40 19.97 -1.83 1.44
C ARG A 40 19.71 -1.96 -0.06
N GLY A 41 18.52 -2.44 -0.42
CA GLY A 41 18.10 -2.69 -1.81
C GLY A 41 18.41 -4.10 -2.32
N ASP A 42 19.19 -4.90 -1.59
CA ASP A 42 19.36 -6.32 -1.94
C ASP A 42 18.06 -7.10 -1.65
N LEU A 43 17.75 -8.08 -2.50
CA LEU A 43 16.74 -9.10 -2.22
C LEU A 43 17.39 -10.16 -1.32
N VAL A 44 16.81 -10.38 -0.15
CA VAL A 44 17.37 -11.28 0.86
C VAL A 44 16.38 -12.37 1.22
N GLY A 45 16.85 -13.61 1.22
CA GLY A 45 16.12 -14.75 1.78
C GLY A 45 16.60 -15.00 3.21
N ILE A 46 15.67 -15.10 4.17
CA ILE A 46 15.98 -15.36 5.58
C ILE A 46 15.24 -16.58 6.13
N SER A 47 15.81 -17.19 7.17
CA SER A 47 15.09 -18.02 8.13
C SER A 47 15.07 -17.30 9.46
N TYR A 48 13.95 -17.32 10.17
CA TYR A 48 13.83 -16.62 11.43
C TYR A 48 13.05 -17.39 12.49
N THR A 49 13.28 -17.06 13.76
CA THR A 49 12.45 -17.44 14.90
C THR A 49 12.21 -16.20 15.77
N GLY A 50 10.95 -15.78 15.87
CA GLY A 50 10.49 -14.67 16.70
C GLY A 50 10.10 -15.14 18.10
N LYS A 51 10.68 -14.50 19.13
CA LYS A 51 10.49 -14.82 20.55
C LYS A 51 10.11 -13.57 21.34
N LEU A 52 9.30 -13.73 22.37
CA LEU A 52 9.14 -12.73 23.43
C LEU A 52 10.35 -12.78 24.38
N THR A 53 10.55 -11.74 25.19
CA THR A 53 11.67 -11.65 26.15
C THR A 53 11.68 -12.75 27.21
N ASN A 54 10.53 -13.39 27.46
CA ASN A 54 10.40 -14.56 28.34
C ASN A 54 10.75 -15.89 27.63
N GLY A 55 11.12 -15.87 26.35
CA GLY A 55 11.45 -17.03 25.53
C GLY A 55 10.29 -17.67 24.78
N THR A 56 9.04 -17.22 24.98
CA THR A 56 7.88 -17.75 24.23
C THR A 56 8.04 -17.45 22.74
N ILE A 57 8.05 -18.49 21.90
CA ILE A 57 8.07 -18.37 20.44
C ILE A 57 6.67 -17.97 19.98
N PHE A 58 6.56 -16.86 19.24
CA PHE A 58 5.29 -16.43 18.64
C PHE A 58 5.24 -16.71 17.13
N ASP A 59 6.40 -16.80 16.47
CA ASP A 59 6.48 -17.09 15.04
C ASP A 59 7.83 -17.73 14.64
N LYS A 60 7.83 -18.50 13.56
CA LYS A 60 9.02 -19.12 12.97
C LYS A 60 8.76 -19.48 11.51
N GLY A 61 9.68 -19.10 10.62
CA GLY A 61 9.54 -19.41 9.20
C GLY A 61 10.74 -19.03 8.37
N THR A 62 10.47 -18.93 7.06
CA THR A 62 11.35 -18.33 6.08
C THR A 62 10.62 -17.18 5.41
N ASP A 63 11.35 -16.15 5.05
CA ASP A 63 10.80 -15.00 4.34
C ASP A 63 11.79 -14.49 3.31
N GLU A 64 11.30 -13.76 2.32
CA GLU A 64 12.09 -13.12 1.29
C GLU A 64 11.57 -11.71 1.03
N PHE A 65 12.47 -10.72 1.12
CA PHE A 65 12.09 -9.31 0.97
C PHE A 65 13.24 -8.47 0.45
N ILE A 66 12.92 -7.29 -0.08
CA ILE A 66 13.91 -6.30 -0.48
C ILE A 66 14.28 -5.45 0.73
N THR A 67 15.54 -5.45 1.13
CA THR A 67 15.96 -4.64 2.29
C THR A 67 15.70 -3.14 2.08
N GLY A 68 15.12 -2.47 3.07
CA GLY A 68 14.68 -1.08 3.00
C GLY A 68 13.33 -0.84 2.32
N SER A 69 12.58 -1.89 1.92
CA SER A 69 11.28 -1.73 1.25
C SER A 69 10.11 -1.46 2.20
N GLY A 70 10.24 -1.80 3.48
CA GLY A 70 9.14 -1.77 4.44
C GLY A 70 8.19 -2.98 4.40
N GLU A 71 8.55 -4.06 3.68
CA GLU A 71 7.77 -5.31 3.62
C GLU A 71 7.73 -6.05 4.97
N VAL A 72 8.78 -5.90 5.78
CA VAL A 72 8.88 -6.46 7.14
C VAL A 72 9.02 -5.35 8.17
N VAL A 73 8.81 -5.67 9.45
CA VAL A 73 8.99 -4.69 10.54
C VAL A 73 10.39 -4.07 10.50
N LYS A 74 10.46 -2.75 10.72
CA LYS A 74 11.68 -1.92 10.59
C LYS A 74 12.90 -2.51 11.28
N GLY A 75 12.73 -3.10 12.46
CA GLY A 75 13.80 -3.71 13.23
C GLY A 75 14.37 -4.98 12.59
N LEU A 76 13.52 -5.78 11.93
CA LEU A 76 13.92 -6.99 11.20
C LEU A 76 14.68 -6.61 9.92
N ASP A 77 14.16 -5.63 9.19
CA ASP A 77 14.79 -5.07 7.98
C ASP A 77 16.19 -4.50 8.27
N ASN A 78 16.32 -3.68 9.32
CA ASN A 78 17.61 -3.13 9.71
C ASN A 78 18.56 -4.19 10.30
N ALA A 79 18.04 -5.25 10.92
CA ALA A 79 18.86 -6.26 11.58
C ALA A 79 19.71 -7.08 10.60
N VAL A 80 19.19 -7.32 9.39
CA VAL A 80 19.84 -8.12 8.34
C VAL A 80 20.95 -7.36 7.61
N ILE A 81 20.94 -6.02 7.63
CA ILE A 81 21.98 -5.21 6.99
C ILE A 81 23.37 -5.55 7.54
N GLY A 82 24.32 -5.78 6.62
CA GLY A 82 25.70 -6.16 6.91
C GLY A 82 25.91 -7.64 7.24
N MET A 83 24.84 -8.46 7.29
CA MET A 83 24.98 -9.91 7.48
C MET A 83 25.47 -10.58 6.19
N GLY A 84 26.32 -11.60 6.31
CA GLY A 84 26.71 -12.45 5.19
C GLY A 84 25.81 -13.68 5.06
N ILE A 85 25.83 -14.33 3.89
CA ILE A 85 25.13 -15.61 3.67
C ILE A 85 25.58 -16.65 4.72
N GLY A 86 24.62 -17.38 5.28
CA GLY A 86 24.79 -18.39 6.32
C GLY A 86 25.05 -17.82 7.73
N LYS A 87 25.09 -16.49 7.91
CA LYS A 87 25.26 -15.89 9.24
C LYS A 87 23.94 -15.82 9.98
N THR A 88 23.99 -16.17 11.27
CA THR A 88 22.88 -16.04 12.21
C THR A 88 23.13 -14.88 13.19
N LYS A 89 22.09 -14.12 13.51
CA LYS A 89 22.13 -13.00 14.46
C LYS A 89 20.88 -12.99 15.32
N ASN A 90 21.04 -12.69 16.61
CA ASN A 90 19.93 -12.36 17.49
C ASN A 90 19.73 -10.85 17.52
N ALA A 91 18.57 -10.37 17.07
CA ALA A 91 18.18 -8.98 17.07
C ALA A 91 17.11 -8.75 18.14
N SER A 92 17.28 -7.71 18.96
CA SER A 92 16.26 -7.24 19.90
C SER A 92 15.58 -6.01 19.33
N LEU A 93 14.29 -6.12 19.06
CA LEU A 93 13.46 -5.11 18.43
C LEU A 93 12.59 -4.48 19.51
N ASN A 94 12.77 -3.19 19.77
CA ASN A 94 11.87 -2.44 20.65
C ASN A 94 10.53 -2.22 19.94
N PRO A 95 9.46 -1.86 20.68
CA PRO A 95 8.14 -1.62 20.09
C PRO A 95 8.17 -0.64 18.91
N GLU A 96 8.94 0.45 18.99
CA GLU A 96 9.09 1.46 17.93
C GLU A 96 9.71 0.92 16.62
N ASP A 97 10.45 -0.18 16.68
CA ASP A 97 11.02 -0.86 15.51
C ASP A 97 10.22 -2.12 15.13
N ALA A 98 9.15 -2.42 15.86
CA ALA A 98 8.26 -3.56 15.62
C ALA A 98 6.79 -3.10 15.59
N TYR A 99 6.08 -3.25 16.71
CA TYR A 99 4.68 -2.84 16.86
C TYR A 99 4.58 -1.80 17.99
N PRO A 100 4.58 -0.48 17.68
CA PRO A 100 4.39 0.55 18.69
C PRO A 100 2.96 0.53 19.22
N VAL A 101 2.77 1.00 20.45
CA VAL A 101 1.42 1.17 21.01
C VAL A 101 0.83 2.45 20.42
N ASN A 102 -0.36 2.33 19.83
CA ASN A 102 -1.16 3.46 19.43
C ASN A 102 -2.25 3.69 20.48
N GLU A 103 -2.09 4.72 21.31
CA GLU A 103 -3.09 5.08 22.33
C GLU A 103 -4.45 5.45 21.73
N SER A 104 -4.48 5.94 20.49
CA SER A 104 -5.75 6.21 19.81
C SER A 104 -6.55 4.95 19.49
N LEU A 105 -5.92 3.77 19.51
CA LEU A 105 -6.56 2.47 19.36
C LEU A 105 -7.00 1.86 20.70
N ILE A 106 -6.81 2.56 21.81
CA ILE A 106 -7.38 2.19 23.11
C ILE A 106 -8.68 2.98 23.29
N LYS A 107 -9.81 2.28 23.40
CA LYS A 107 -11.14 2.89 23.45
C LYS A 107 -11.88 2.48 24.71
N ASN A 108 -12.50 3.47 25.36
CA ASN A 108 -13.54 3.21 26.34
C ASN A 108 -14.87 3.03 25.60
N VAL A 109 -15.49 1.88 25.78
CA VAL A 109 -16.79 1.54 25.20
C VAL A 109 -17.83 1.40 26.30
N SER A 110 -19.06 1.78 25.97
CA SER A 110 -20.21 1.45 26.81
C SER A 110 -20.45 -0.06 26.76
N MET A 111 -20.62 -0.66 27.92
CA MET A 111 -21.11 -2.03 28.01
C MET A 111 -22.61 -2.10 27.72
N ILE A 112 -23.35 -0.99 27.80
CA ILE A 112 -24.77 -0.97 27.43
C ILE A 112 -24.86 -1.00 25.90
N ALA A 113 -25.27 -2.15 25.38
CA ALA A 113 -25.47 -2.35 23.95
C ALA A 113 -26.79 -1.74 23.48
N VAL A 114 -27.86 -1.99 24.24
CA VAL A 114 -29.21 -1.48 23.95
C VAL A 114 -29.95 -1.24 25.26
N GLU A 115 -30.60 -0.09 25.38
CA GLU A 115 -31.61 0.16 26.42
C GLU A 115 -33.00 0.15 25.77
N ILE A 116 -33.85 -0.74 26.26
CA ILE A 116 -35.18 -0.99 25.72
C ILE A 116 -36.19 -0.49 26.75
N PRO A 117 -36.95 0.58 26.50
CA PRO A 117 -37.94 1.05 27.47
C PRO A 117 -38.99 -0.04 27.75
N LEU A 118 -39.33 -0.25 29.02
CA LEU A 118 -40.39 -1.16 29.46
C LEU A 118 -41.78 -0.66 29.07
N ILE A 119 -41.88 0.65 28.86
CA ILE A 119 -43.11 1.36 28.53
C ILE A 119 -42.79 2.26 27.34
N ASP A 120 -43.41 1.99 26.22
CA ASP A 120 -43.39 2.87 25.05
C ASP A 120 -44.81 2.99 24.49
N ASN A 121 -45.10 4.16 23.91
CA ASN A 121 -46.41 4.48 23.38
C ASN A 121 -46.41 4.22 21.87
N VAL A 122 -47.11 3.17 21.43
CA VAL A 122 -47.33 2.91 20.01
C VAL A 122 -48.74 3.30 19.61
N SER A 123 -48.91 3.70 18.35
CA SER A 123 -50.26 3.91 17.80
C SER A 123 -51.00 2.57 17.66
N LEU A 124 -52.33 2.58 17.79
CA LEU A 124 -53.16 1.39 17.60
C LEU A 124 -52.92 0.73 16.24
N LYS A 125 -52.82 1.55 15.18
CA LYS A 125 -52.58 1.07 13.81
C LYS A 125 -51.26 0.32 13.68
N GLU A 126 -50.23 0.80 14.36
CA GLU A 126 -48.93 0.13 14.36
C GLU A 126 -48.98 -1.16 15.18
N PHE A 127 -49.66 -1.17 16.32
CA PHE A 127 -49.91 -2.38 17.10
C PHE A 127 -50.63 -3.46 16.26
N GLU A 128 -51.75 -3.12 15.62
CA GLU A 128 -52.55 -4.05 14.81
C GLU A 128 -51.76 -4.62 13.63
N ARG A 129 -50.93 -3.78 13.00
CA ARG A 129 -50.03 -4.18 11.90
C ARG A 129 -49.05 -5.28 12.34
N VAL A 130 -48.52 -5.18 13.55
CA VAL A 130 -47.49 -6.10 14.03
C VAL A 130 -48.07 -7.38 14.60
N VAL A 131 -49.13 -7.28 15.40
CA VAL A 131 -49.76 -8.43 16.08
C VAL A 131 -50.66 -9.22 15.11
N GLY A 132 -51.12 -8.59 14.02
CA GLY A 132 -52.02 -9.23 13.06
C GLY A 132 -53.44 -9.40 13.60
N VAL A 133 -53.78 -8.70 14.68
CA VAL A 133 -55.09 -8.73 15.34
C VAL A 133 -55.64 -7.31 15.39
N THR A 134 -56.84 -7.10 14.86
CA THR A 134 -57.59 -5.84 15.00
C THR A 134 -58.16 -5.74 16.42
N ILE A 135 -57.89 -4.63 17.12
CA ILE A 135 -58.39 -4.40 18.48
C ILE A 135 -59.50 -3.35 18.45
N HIS A 136 -60.70 -3.76 18.82
CA HIS A 136 -61.82 -2.84 19.04
C HIS A 136 -61.77 -2.25 20.46
N ILE A 137 -61.17 -1.06 20.61
CA ILE A 137 -60.96 -0.38 21.92
C ILE A 137 -62.29 -0.12 22.68
N ASN A 138 -63.43 -0.13 21.99
CA ASN A 138 -64.75 0.10 22.59
C ASN A 138 -65.34 -1.15 23.27
N ASP A 139 -64.67 -2.30 23.21
CA ASP A 139 -65.09 -3.51 23.93
C ASP A 139 -64.60 -3.45 25.40
N PRO A 140 -65.50 -3.39 26.40
CA PRO A 140 -65.13 -3.37 27.82
C PRO A 140 -64.36 -4.63 28.27
N GLY A 141 -64.37 -5.70 27.47
CA GLY A 141 -63.59 -6.90 27.68
C GLY A 141 -62.12 -6.81 27.32
N VAL A 142 -61.63 -5.68 26.78
CA VAL A 142 -60.26 -5.53 26.23
C VAL A 142 -59.38 -4.59 27.08
N ILE A 143 -59.99 -3.63 27.78
CA ILE A 143 -59.28 -2.62 28.58
C ILE A 143 -58.66 -3.27 29.84
N ASN A 144 -57.41 -2.89 30.17
CA ASN A 144 -56.62 -3.44 31.28
C ASN A 144 -56.35 -4.95 31.21
N LYS A 145 -56.57 -5.59 30.06
CA LYS A 145 -56.17 -6.98 29.84
C LYS A 145 -54.75 -7.07 29.33
N THR A 146 -54.11 -8.16 29.72
CA THR A 146 -52.80 -8.56 29.22
C THR A 146 -53.01 -9.60 28.12
N PHE A 147 -52.41 -9.38 26.96
CA PHE A 147 -52.45 -10.28 25.82
C PHE A 147 -51.07 -10.90 25.65
N GLU A 148 -51.03 -12.22 25.46
CA GLU A 148 -49.81 -12.88 24.99
C GLU A 148 -49.74 -12.73 23.48
N VAL A 149 -48.60 -12.26 22.98
CA VAL A 149 -48.40 -11.97 21.57
C VAL A 149 -47.29 -12.86 21.03
N THR A 150 -47.60 -13.56 19.93
CA THR A 150 -46.62 -14.29 19.13
C THR A 150 -46.53 -13.61 17.76
N PRO A 151 -45.39 -13.01 17.39
CA PRO A 151 -45.27 -12.32 16.10
C PRO A 151 -45.34 -13.32 14.93
N TYR A 152 -46.14 -12.99 13.91
CA TYR A 152 -46.34 -13.82 12.71
C TYR A 152 -45.18 -13.76 11.70
N HIS A 153 -44.29 -12.76 11.83
CA HIS A 153 -43.09 -12.57 11.01
C HIS A 153 -41.99 -11.94 11.87
N ASN A 154 -40.77 -11.80 11.31
CA ASN A 154 -39.76 -10.98 11.97
C ASN A 154 -40.20 -9.51 11.89
N VAL A 155 -40.42 -8.87 13.04
CA VAL A 155 -40.91 -7.49 13.09
C VAL A 155 -40.09 -6.67 14.06
N THR A 156 -39.83 -5.41 13.73
CA THR A 156 -39.19 -4.48 14.67
C THR A 156 -40.26 -3.75 15.46
N ILE A 157 -40.30 -3.93 16.79
CA ILE A 157 -41.17 -3.18 17.70
C ILE A 157 -40.26 -2.63 18.79
N LEU A 158 -40.38 -1.34 19.10
CA LEU A 158 -39.55 -0.68 20.11
C LEU A 158 -38.05 -0.73 19.77
N ASN A 159 -37.70 -0.70 18.48
CA ASN A 159 -36.34 -0.92 17.96
C ASN A 159 -35.71 -2.29 18.32
N ILE A 160 -36.52 -3.25 18.75
CA ILE A 160 -36.11 -4.64 18.96
C ILE A 160 -36.55 -5.45 17.74
N ILE A 161 -35.64 -6.23 17.15
CA ILE A 161 -36.00 -7.22 16.13
C ILE A 161 -36.59 -8.43 16.87
N TRP A 162 -37.88 -8.67 16.66
CA TRP A 162 -38.58 -9.83 17.16
C TRP A 162 -38.45 -10.94 16.13
N GLU A 163 -37.86 -12.06 16.51
CA GLU A 163 -37.76 -13.24 15.66
C GLU A 163 -39.06 -14.06 15.73
N TYR A 164 -39.48 -14.57 14.57
CA TYR A 164 -40.63 -15.45 14.46
C TYR A 164 -40.50 -16.68 15.37
N GLY A 165 -41.54 -16.95 16.18
CA GLY A 165 -41.62 -18.15 17.02
C GLY A 165 -41.08 -18.01 18.46
N VAL A 166 -40.61 -16.82 18.88
CA VAL A 166 -40.28 -16.56 20.29
C VAL A 166 -41.57 -16.36 21.08
N ASN A 167 -42.02 -17.42 21.78
CA ASN A 167 -43.17 -17.35 22.69
C ASN A 167 -42.80 -16.65 24.00
N GLY A 168 -43.64 -15.72 24.45
CA GLY A 168 -43.57 -15.23 25.83
C GLY A 168 -44.06 -13.81 26.07
N THR A 169 -44.03 -12.89 25.10
CA THR A 169 -44.31 -11.47 25.40
C THR A 169 -45.75 -11.23 25.81
N SER A 170 -45.97 -10.81 27.05
CA SER A 170 -47.28 -10.37 27.51
C SER A 170 -47.33 -8.85 27.49
N MET A 171 -48.33 -8.28 26.83
CA MET A 171 -48.50 -6.84 26.65
C MET A 171 -49.79 -6.41 27.34
N THR A 172 -49.73 -5.44 28.25
CA THR A 172 -50.91 -4.91 28.94
C THR A 172 -51.38 -3.62 28.26
N LEU A 173 -52.62 -3.57 27.77
CA LEU A 173 -53.22 -2.33 27.26
C LEU A 173 -53.71 -1.46 28.43
N LEU A 174 -53.09 -0.30 28.62
CA LEU A 174 -53.55 0.76 29.53
C LEU A 174 -54.24 1.85 28.71
N LYS A 175 -55.44 2.29 29.12
CA LYS A 175 -56.22 3.32 28.41
C LYS A 175 -55.85 4.72 28.90
N ASP A 176 -55.29 5.54 28.02
CA ASP A 176 -55.43 7.00 27.97
C ASP A 176 -55.91 7.34 26.55
N GLU A 177 -56.76 8.34 26.38
CA GLU A 177 -57.86 8.50 25.41
C GLU A 177 -57.51 8.34 23.90
N THR A 178 -56.26 8.09 23.51
CA THR A 178 -55.84 7.83 22.13
C THR A 178 -54.63 6.90 21.93
N THR A 179 -54.00 6.32 22.97
CA THR A 179 -52.71 5.60 22.82
C THR A 179 -52.69 4.20 23.43
N VAL A 180 -51.85 3.30 22.87
CA VAL A 180 -51.59 1.96 23.40
C VAL A 180 -50.23 1.97 24.09
N THR A 181 -50.25 1.85 25.42
CA THR A 181 -49.03 1.69 26.23
C THR A 181 -48.67 0.21 26.32
N MET A 182 -47.52 -0.21 25.81
CA MET A 182 -47.11 -1.63 25.85
C MET A 182 -46.15 -1.86 27.02
N ARG A 183 -46.50 -2.73 27.97
CA ARG A 183 -45.60 -3.19 29.04
C ARG A 183 -45.05 -4.56 28.71
N ASN A 184 -43.73 -4.68 28.52
CA ASN A 184 -43.07 -5.95 28.20
C ASN A 184 -42.81 -6.76 29.49
N LYS A 185 -43.45 -7.93 29.63
CA LYS A 185 -43.31 -8.80 30.83
C LYS A 185 -42.31 -9.96 30.67
N TYR A 186 -41.84 -10.28 29.46
CA TYR A 186 -41.12 -11.52 29.21
C TYR A 186 -39.86 -11.33 28.35
N LEU A 187 -38.78 -10.93 29.03
CA LEU A 187 -37.42 -11.41 28.73
C LEU A 187 -36.80 -12.07 29.98
N LEU A 188 -37.66 -12.51 30.91
CA LEU A 188 -37.26 -12.93 32.26
C LEU A 188 -36.67 -14.35 32.33
N ASN A 189 -36.95 -15.23 31.36
CA ASN A 189 -36.62 -16.65 31.52
C ASN A 189 -36.44 -17.44 30.22
N THR A 190 -36.34 -16.80 29.05
CA THR A 190 -35.89 -17.53 27.86
C THR A 190 -34.40 -17.82 28.06
N PRO A 191 -33.95 -19.09 28.17
CA PRO A 191 -32.58 -19.36 27.82
C PRO A 191 -32.53 -19.03 26.33
N VAL A 192 -32.05 -17.83 25.99
CA VAL A 192 -31.68 -17.54 24.62
C VAL A 192 -30.53 -18.49 24.35
N GLY A 193 -30.87 -19.66 23.83
CA GLY A 193 -29.93 -20.65 23.34
C GLY A 193 -29.30 -20.12 22.06
N SER A 194 -28.62 -18.97 22.12
CA SER A 194 -27.40 -18.81 21.37
C SER A 194 -26.28 -19.16 22.35
N LYS A 195 -25.25 -19.85 21.87
CA LYS A 195 -24.05 -20.18 22.66
C LYS A 195 -23.20 -18.94 22.95
N ASP A 196 -23.82 -17.78 23.15
CA ASP A 196 -23.16 -16.49 23.09
C ASP A 196 -23.16 -15.85 24.48
N ASN A 197 -22.16 -16.25 25.28
CA ASN A 197 -21.91 -15.74 26.64
C ASN A 197 -21.56 -14.23 26.69
N MET A 198 -21.66 -13.51 25.58
CA MET A 198 -21.23 -12.12 25.43
C MET A 198 -22.24 -11.08 25.93
N PHE A 199 -23.47 -11.47 26.31
CA PHE A 199 -24.49 -10.51 26.75
C PHE A 199 -25.23 -10.94 28.01
N LYS A 200 -25.55 -9.97 28.87
CA LYS A 200 -26.42 -10.07 30.03
C LYS A 200 -27.58 -9.09 29.90
N TYR A 201 -28.78 -9.53 30.25
CA TYR A 201 -29.96 -8.67 30.29
C TYR A 201 -30.25 -8.26 31.73
N ILE A 202 -30.43 -6.97 31.98
CA ILE A 202 -30.74 -6.39 33.29
C ILE A 202 -32.06 -5.64 33.17
N MET A 203 -33.02 -5.87 34.06
CA MET A 203 -34.25 -5.09 34.11
C MET A 203 -34.24 -4.13 35.28
N ASN A 204 -34.66 -2.89 35.05
CA ASN A 204 -35.00 -1.92 36.09
C ASN A 204 -36.49 -1.52 35.95
N ASP A 205 -36.97 -0.56 36.73
CA ASP A 205 -38.40 -0.17 36.72
C ASP A 205 -38.87 0.49 35.41
N SER A 206 -37.94 0.90 34.53
CA SER A 206 -38.23 1.69 33.32
C SER A 206 -37.72 1.07 32.01
N ALA A 207 -36.76 0.14 32.03
CA ALA A 207 -36.13 -0.44 30.84
C ALA A 207 -35.54 -1.84 31.05
N ILE A 208 -35.32 -2.55 29.94
CA ILE A 208 -34.49 -3.74 29.79
C ILE A 208 -33.18 -3.31 29.14
N ILE A 209 -32.08 -3.50 29.86
CA ILE A 209 -30.73 -3.17 29.44
C ILE A 209 -30.05 -4.43 28.93
N LYS A 210 -29.75 -4.47 27.63
CA LYS A 210 -28.83 -5.47 27.05
C LYS A 210 -27.40 -4.96 27.26
N LYS A 211 -26.65 -5.63 28.13
CA LYS A 211 -25.27 -5.28 28.48
C LYS A 211 -24.29 -6.31 27.90
N HIS A 212 -23.24 -5.87 27.22
CA HIS A 212 -22.09 -6.70 26.89
C HIS A 212 -21.41 -7.18 28.18
N VAL A 213 -21.03 -8.45 28.21
CA VAL A 213 -20.22 -9.04 29.28
C VAL A 213 -18.80 -9.15 28.75
N TYR A 214 -17.92 -8.34 29.32
CA TYR A 214 -16.49 -8.40 29.06
C TYR A 214 -15.75 -8.95 30.27
N LYS A 215 -14.63 -9.60 30.02
CA LYS A 215 -13.68 -10.08 31.02
C LYS A 215 -12.29 -9.55 30.70
N ALA A 216 -11.70 -8.84 31.64
CA ALA A 216 -10.33 -8.35 31.50
C ALA A 216 -9.35 -9.49 31.15
N GLY A 217 -8.50 -9.25 30.17
CA GLY A 217 -7.53 -10.19 29.61
C GLY A 217 -8.06 -11.09 28.50
N GLU A 218 -9.35 -11.06 28.17
CA GLU A 218 -9.88 -11.82 27.03
C GLU A 218 -9.75 -11.06 25.70
N THR A 219 -9.73 -11.81 24.59
CA THR A 219 -9.81 -11.25 23.24
C THR A 219 -11.23 -11.43 22.72
N VAL A 220 -11.84 -10.33 22.25
CA VAL A 220 -13.21 -10.31 21.72
C VAL A 220 -13.20 -10.01 20.23
N SER A 221 -14.08 -10.69 19.49
CA SER A 221 -14.32 -10.41 18.06
C SER A 221 -15.28 -9.24 17.93
N MET A 222 -14.92 -8.24 17.12
CA MET A 222 -15.68 -6.99 16.97
C MET A 222 -16.37 -6.94 15.59
N SER A 223 -17.08 -8.02 15.27
CA SER A 223 -17.78 -8.21 13.99
C SER A 223 -18.73 -7.05 13.69
N GLY A 224 -18.65 -6.49 12.48
CA GLY A 224 -19.46 -5.34 12.06
C GLY A 224 -18.84 -3.97 12.40
N THR A 225 -17.65 -3.95 13.00
CA THR A 225 -16.82 -2.74 13.10
C THR A 225 -15.67 -2.79 12.09
N GLN A 226 -14.98 -1.66 11.89
CA GLN A 226 -13.73 -1.64 11.10
C GLN A 226 -12.57 -2.40 11.76
N TYR A 227 -12.75 -2.85 13.00
CA TYR A 227 -11.74 -3.53 13.79
C TYR A 227 -12.08 -5.03 13.88
N GLY A 228 -11.10 -5.90 13.64
CA GLY A 228 -11.31 -7.36 13.68
C GLY A 228 -11.48 -7.90 15.10
N TYR A 229 -10.45 -7.70 15.94
CA TYR A 229 -10.39 -8.19 17.31
C TYR A 229 -9.94 -7.07 18.26
N ALA A 230 -10.26 -7.22 19.55
CA ALA A 230 -9.80 -6.33 20.60
C ALA A 230 -9.46 -7.11 21.87
N MET A 231 -8.44 -6.67 22.61
CA MET A 231 -8.14 -7.16 23.95
C MET A 231 -8.88 -6.33 24.99
N VAL A 232 -9.56 -6.96 25.93
CA VAL A 232 -10.21 -6.25 27.05
C VAL A 232 -9.15 -5.93 28.11
N LEU A 233 -8.82 -4.65 28.30
CA LEU A 233 -7.84 -4.24 29.31
C LEU A 233 -8.46 -4.15 30.70
N ASN A 234 -9.64 -3.52 30.80
CA ASN A 234 -10.31 -3.29 32.06
C ASN A 234 -11.84 -3.27 31.88
N VAL A 235 -12.56 -3.59 32.95
CA VAL A 235 -14.03 -3.60 33.00
C VAL A 235 -14.47 -2.89 34.28
N SER A 236 -15.29 -1.86 34.13
CA SER A 236 -15.90 -1.09 35.21
C SER A 236 -17.39 -1.42 35.27
N GLU A 237 -17.76 -2.33 36.17
CA GLU A 237 -19.15 -2.81 36.28
C GLU A 237 -20.11 -1.73 36.78
N ASP A 238 -19.65 -0.86 37.68
CA ASP A 238 -20.38 0.26 38.24
C ASP A 238 -20.59 1.40 37.23
N GLU A 239 -19.57 1.71 36.42
CA GLU A 239 -19.69 2.72 35.36
C GLU A 239 -20.31 2.17 34.07
N ASN A 240 -20.51 0.85 33.97
CA ASN A 240 -20.92 0.13 32.76
C ASN A 240 -20.00 0.43 31.55
N THR A 241 -18.70 0.49 31.77
CA THR A 241 -17.70 0.75 30.73
C THR A 241 -16.66 -0.36 30.65
N ALA A 242 -16.08 -0.56 29.47
CA ALA A 242 -14.92 -1.41 29.28
C ALA A 242 -13.87 -0.68 28.45
N THR A 243 -12.60 -0.91 28.76
CA THR A 243 -11.47 -0.40 27.98
C THR A 243 -10.99 -1.50 27.05
N LEU A 244 -11.09 -1.27 25.75
CA LEU A 244 -10.70 -2.20 24.69
C LEU A 244 -9.46 -1.69 23.97
N ASP A 245 -8.51 -2.58 23.74
CA ASP A 245 -7.29 -2.33 22.98
C ASP A 245 -7.36 -3.01 21.62
N PHE A 246 -7.32 -2.20 20.57
CA PHE A 246 -7.37 -2.63 19.16
C PHE A 246 -5.98 -2.65 18.51
N ASN A 247 -4.90 -2.48 19.28
CA ASN A 247 -3.55 -2.62 18.77
C ASN A 247 -3.24 -4.06 18.33
N HIS A 248 -2.17 -4.22 17.56
CA HIS A 248 -1.62 -5.55 17.25
C HIS A 248 -1.30 -6.33 18.54
N GLU A 249 -1.46 -7.66 18.56
CA GLU A 249 -1.25 -8.47 19.77
C GLU A 249 0.17 -8.34 20.37
N LEU A 250 1.15 -8.06 19.51
CA LEU A 250 2.55 -7.84 19.88
C LEU A 250 2.89 -6.37 20.21
N ALA A 251 1.91 -5.46 20.17
CA ALA A 251 2.14 -4.04 20.42
C ALA A 251 2.72 -3.78 21.82
N GLY A 252 3.69 -2.87 21.90
CA GLY A 252 4.37 -2.53 23.15
C GLY A 252 5.32 -3.60 23.68
N LYS A 253 5.45 -4.75 23.01
CA LYS A 253 6.38 -5.82 23.41
C LYS A 253 7.71 -5.67 22.70
N THR A 254 8.80 -5.93 23.43
CA THR A 254 10.12 -6.15 22.82
C THR A 254 10.17 -7.54 22.22
N LEU A 255 10.54 -7.66 20.95
CA LEU A 255 10.63 -8.92 20.22
C LEU A 255 12.08 -9.30 20.01
N ILE A 256 12.41 -10.57 20.19
CA ILE A 256 13.74 -11.13 19.93
C ILE A 256 13.66 -12.01 18.69
N TYR A 257 14.35 -11.63 17.62
CA TYR A 257 14.45 -12.42 16.40
C TYR A 257 15.81 -13.08 16.28
N GLU A 258 15.81 -14.40 16.15
CA GLU A 258 16.97 -15.16 15.71
C GLU A 258 16.88 -15.32 14.19
N ILE A 259 17.75 -14.63 13.44
CA ILE A 259 17.65 -14.45 11.99
C ILE A 259 18.87 -15.07 11.33
N THR A 260 18.68 -15.85 10.27
CA THR A 260 19.76 -16.39 9.43
C THR A 260 19.54 -15.95 7.99
N VAL A 261 20.58 -15.39 7.36
CA VAL A 261 20.53 -15.04 5.94
C VAL A 261 20.85 -16.29 5.12
N ASN A 262 19.92 -16.72 4.28
CA ASN A 262 20.03 -17.91 3.44
C ASN A 262 20.52 -17.57 2.04
N ASP A 263 20.05 -16.45 1.49
CA ASP A 263 20.39 -16.00 0.14
C ASP A 263 20.49 -14.47 0.09
N ILE A 264 21.35 -13.98 -0.80
CA ILE A 264 21.47 -12.56 -1.13
C ILE A 264 21.53 -12.46 -2.64
N ARG A 265 20.46 -11.92 -3.24
CA ARG A 265 20.44 -11.54 -4.64
C ARG A 265 20.64 -10.03 -4.73
N LYS A 266 21.71 -9.63 -5.44
CA LYS A 266 21.89 -8.22 -5.76
C LYS A 266 20.83 -7.91 -6.81
N LEU A 267 19.73 -7.31 -6.38
CA LEU A 267 18.93 -6.55 -7.31
C LEU A 267 19.81 -5.41 -7.82
N PRO A 268 19.56 -4.91 -9.03
CA PRO A 268 20.31 -3.81 -9.59
C PRO A 268 20.50 -2.68 -8.57
N ARG A 269 21.75 -2.44 -8.15
CA ARG A 269 22.11 -1.34 -7.23
C ARG A 269 22.11 0.02 -7.95
N ILE A 270 21.19 0.19 -8.90
CA ILE A 270 21.14 1.34 -9.80
C ILE A 270 21.00 2.64 -9.00
N ILE A 271 20.13 2.68 -7.98
CA ILE A 271 19.93 3.89 -7.17
C ILE A 271 21.24 4.30 -6.45
N PRO A 272 21.88 3.46 -5.60
CA PRO A 272 23.16 3.82 -4.99
C PRO A 272 24.27 4.16 -5.99
N MET A 273 24.33 3.46 -7.13
CA MET A 273 25.30 3.75 -8.18
C MET A 273 25.07 5.13 -8.79
N CYS A 274 23.83 5.47 -9.11
CA CYS A 274 23.48 6.74 -9.70
C CYS A 274 23.61 7.90 -8.69
N VAL A 275 23.28 7.69 -7.41
CA VAL A 275 23.58 8.69 -6.35
C VAL A 275 25.07 9.03 -6.33
N LYS A 276 25.93 8.01 -6.43
CA LYS A 276 27.38 8.20 -6.45
C LYS A 276 27.86 8.89 -7.73
N GLU A 277 27.35 8.47 -8.89
CA GLU A 277 27.78 8.94 -10.21
C GLU A 277 27.38 10.40 -10.47
N THR A 278 26.21 10.81 -9.99
CA THR A 278 25.69 12.16 -10.23
C THR A 278 26.15 13.20 -9.20
N GLY A 279 26.85 12.77 -8.14
CA GLY A 279 27.33 13.66 -7.09
C GLY A 279 26.23 14.20 -6.17
N LEU A 280 25.09 13.49 -6.08
CA LEU A 280 24.02 13.81 -5.13
C LEU A 280 24.56 13.80 -3.69
N ASP A 281 24.07 14.74 -2.87
CA ASP A 281 24.30 14.69 -1.43
C ASP A 281 23.60 13.45 -0.88
N LYS A 282 24.42 12.50 -0.42
CA LYS A 282 23.97 11.20 0.02
C LYS A 282 23.07 11.28 1.25
N GLU A 283 23.33 12.19 2.18
CA GLU A 283 22.58 12.31 3.44
C GLU A 283 21.21 12.93 3.17
N LEU A 284 21.15 14.00 2.38
CA LEU A 284 19.90 14.62 1.95
C LEU A 284 19.07 13.67 1.07
N PHE A 285 19.73 12.94 0.17
CA PHE A 285 19.07 11.95 -0.67
C PHE A 285 18.46 10.83 0.17
N GLN A 286 19.25 10.24 1.08
CA GLN A 286 18.79 9.14 1.94
C GLN A 286 17.62 9.59 2.82
N ALA A 287 17.70 10.77 3.43
CA ALA A 287 16.63 11.33 4.25
C ALA A 287 15.34 11.54 3.45
N CYS A 288 15.44 12.02 2.20
CA CYS A 288 14.28 12.16 1.32
C CYS A 288 13.68 10.80 0.94
N TYR A 289 14.54 9.85 0.57
CA TYR A 289 14.14 8.55 0.03
C TYR A 289 13.51 7.66 1.11
N GLU A 290 14.15 7.55 2.28
CA GLU A 290 13.67 6.73 3.40
C GLU A 290 12.40 7.29 4.03
N SER A 291 12.15 8.60 3.94
CA SER A 291 10.93 9.19 4.52
C SER A 291 9.66 8.83 3.74
N GLY A 292 9.78 8.27 2.53
CA GLY A 292 8.64 7.95 1.65
C GLY A 292 7.82 9.18 1.20
N ARG A 293 8.31 10.41 1.44
CA ARG A 293 7.53 11.64 1.22
C ARG A 293 7.15 11.86 -0.25
N LYS A 294 7.91 11.24 -1.17
CA LYS A 294 7.70 11.32 -2.62
C LYS A 294 6.60 10.38 -3.13
N ASN A 295 6.14 9.41 -2.34
CA ASN A 295 5.11 8.47 -2.77
C ASN A 295 3.80 9.17 -3.15
N SER A 296 3.43 10.23 -2.42
CA SER A 296 2.26 11.05 -2.74
C SER A 296 2.35 11.72 -4.13
N ILE A 297 3.54 12.19 -4.51
CA ILE A 297 3.80 12.77 -5.83
C ILE A 297 3.66 11.71 -6.91
N ILE A 298 4.17 10.49 -6.68
CA ILE A 298 4.03 9.38 -7.63
C ILE A 298 2.56 9.00 -7.82
N GLU A 299 1.78 8.94 -6.74
CA GLU A 299 0.34 8.71 -6.82
C GLU A 299 -0.39 9.81 -7.60
N GLU A 300 -0.01 11.07 -7.41
CA GLU A 300 -0.54 12.21 -8.17
C GLU A 300 -0.19 12.11 -9.66
N ASN A 301 1.05 11.74 -10.00
CA ASN A 301 1.47 11.50 -11.38
C ASN A 301 0.62 10.39 -12.03
N MET A 302 0.38 9.29 -11.31
CA MET A 302 -0.45 8.18 -11.78
C MET A 302 -1.91 8.61 -11.99
N LYS A 303 -2.47 9.40 -11.06
CA LYS A 303 -3.84 9.96 -11.20
C LYS A 303 -3.92 10.89 -12.42
N LEU A 304 -2.90 11.72 -12.61
CA LEU A 304 -2.82 12.64 -13.74
C LEU A 304 -2.76 11.86 -15.07
N ALA A 305 -1.87 10.88 -15.18
CA ALA A 305 -1.78 10.00 -16.35
C ALA A 305 -3.11 9.31 -16.71
N ARG A 306 -3.83 8.81 -15.69
CA ARG A 306 -5.18 8.23 -15.89
C ARG A 306 -6.19 9.24 -16.41
N SER A 307 -6.11 10.50 -15.97
CA SER A 307 -7.01 11.56 -16.46
C SER A 307 -6.81 11.88 -17.95
N TYR A 308 -5.59 11.64 -18.46
CA TYR A 308 -5.23 11.72 -19.88
C TYR A 308 -5.38 10.37 -20.61
N ASN A 309 -5.95 9.33 -19.99
CA ASN A 309 -6.05 7.98 -20.56
C ASN A 309 -4.70 7.44 -21.08
N VAL A 310 -3.59 7.80 -20.42
CA VAL A 310 -2.27 7.29 -20.77
C VAL A 310 -2.27 5.77 -20.57
N SER A 311 -2.03 5.05 -21.67
CA SER A 311 -2.10 3.59 -21.72
C SER A 311 -0.81 2.95 -22.20
N PHE A 312 0.12 3.76 -22.73
CA PHE A 312 1.41 3.32 -23.28
C PHE A 312 2.49 4.33 -22.90
N LEU A 313 3.73 3.85 -22.83
CA LEU A 313 4.90 4.65 -22.45
C LEU A 313 6.02 4.51 -23.51
N PRO A 314 6.82 5.57 -23.76
CA PRO A 314 6.62 6.91 -23.26
C PRO A 314 5.39 7.55 -23.94
N ALA A 315 4.84 8.55 -23.26
CA ALA A 315 3.63 9.23 -23.68
C ALA A 315 3.82 10.74 -23.51
N PHE A 316 3.40 11.53 -24.48
CA PHE A 316 3.43 12.99 -24.39
C PHE A 316 2.05 13.57 -24.60
N VAL A 317 1.69 14.52 -23.76
CA VAL A 317 0.53 15.39 -23.93
C VAL A 317 1.05 16.76 -24.28
N VAL A 318 0.75 17.26 -25.47
CA VAL A 318 1.16 18.58 -25.96
C VAL A 318 -0.11 19.36 -26.33
N GLY A 319 -0.53 20.24 -25.44
CA GLY A 319 -1.86 20.85 -25.49
C GLY A 319 -2.96 19.80 -25.47
N CYS A 320 -3.77 19.74 -26.53
CA CYS A 320 -4.83 18.72 -26.66
C CYS A 320 -4.32 17.39 -27.24
N ALA A 321 -3.12 17.35 -27.81
CA ALA A 321 -2.62 16.19 -28.52
C ALA A 321 -1.93 15.23 -27.54
N TYR A 322 -2.42 14.00 -27.48
CA TYR A 322 -1.77 12.89 -26.78
C TYR A 322 -1.13 11.94 -27.79
N THR A 323 0.17 11.71 -27.63
CA THR A 323 0.94 10.81 -28.47
C THR A 323 0.91 9.39 -27.89
N VAL A 324 0.43 8.44 -28.66
CA VAL A 324 0.51 7.01 -28.40
C VAL A 324 1.65 6.44 -29.25
N ASN A 325 2.50 5.59 -28.66
CA ASN A 325 3.59 4.90 -29.35
C ASN A 325 4.63 5.84 -30.00
N VAL A 326 5.15 6.79 -29.22
CA VAL A 326 6.14 7.80 -29.65
C VAL A 326 7.24 7.21 -30.55
N PRO A 327 7.31 7.53 -31.85
CA PRO A 327 8.20 6.84 -32.78
C PRO A 327 9.66 7.31 -32.73
N SER A 328 9.92 8.55 -32.33
CA SER A 328 11.27 9.12 -32.24
C SER A 328 11.32 10.34 -31.33
N ALA A 329 12.51 10.68 -30.85
CA ALA A 329 12.74 11.91 -30.12
C ALA A 329 12.48 13.16 -30.98
N GLU A 330 12.86 13.12 -32.27
CA GLU A 330 12.62 14.22 -33.22
C GLU A 330 11.14 14.54 -33.40
N PHE A 331 10.27 13.51 -33.44
CA PHE A 331 8.83 13.72 -33.52
C PHE A 331 8.28 14.50 -32.31
N VAL A 332 8.69 14.13 -31.09
CA VAL A 332 8.31 14.85 -29.87
C VAL A 332 8.84 16.28 -29.90
N ASP A 333 10.11 16.43 -30.28
CA ASP A 333 10.80 17.70 -30.32
C ASP A 333 10.11 18.70 -31.25
N ARG A 334 9.67 18.25 -32.42
CA ARG A 334 8.90 19.03 -33.41
C ARG A 334 7.50 19.35 -32.96
N LEU A 335 6.80 18.41 -32.32
CA LEU A 335 5.46 18.63 -31.78
C LEU A 335 5.47 19.71 -30.70
N VAL A 336 6.47 19.67 -29.82
CA VAL A 336 6.69 20.66 -28.77
C VAL A 336 7.10 22.01 -29.37
N ASP A 337 8.03 22.05 -30.33
CA ASP A 337 8.43 23.29 -31.01
C ASP A 337 7.27 24.00 -31.66
N GLU A 338 6.53 23.33 -32.53
CA GLU A 338 5.45 23.98 -33.28
C GLU A 338 4.38 24.51 -32.33
N THR A 339 4.14 23.83 -31.20
CA THR A 339 3.21 24.31 -30.17
C THR A 339 3.76 25.54 -29.44
N ILE A 340 5.06 25.58 -29.14
CA ILE A 340 5.71 26.69 -28.44
C ILE A 340 5.90 27.91 -29.35
N GLU A 341 6.39 27.72 -30.57
CA GLU A 341 6.64 28.78 -31.55
C GLU A 341 5.36 29.50 -31.96
N GLU A 342 4.26 28.75 -32.12
CA GLU A 342 2.97 29.30 -32.52
C GLU A 342 2.13 29.83 -31.35
N ASP A 343 2.56 29.59 -30.10
CA ASP A 343 1.85 29.93 -28.86
C ASP A 343 0.36 29.50 -28.86
N ARG A 344 0.08 28.34 -29.47
CA ARG A 344 -1.27 27.82 -29.65
C ARG A 344 -1.31 26.30 -29.65
N ILE A 345 -2.50 25.76 -29.42
CA ILE A 345 -2.76 24.34 -29.53
C ILE A 345 -2.81 23.98 -31.02
N LEU A 346 -2.01 22.99 -31.42
CA LEU A 346 -2.05 22.42 -32.76
C LEU A 346 -3.35 21.67 -33.00
N THR A 347 -3.88 21.80 -34.22
CA THR A 347 -5.01 20.98 -34.68
C THR A 347 -4.56 19.54 -34.90
N LYS A 348 -5.54 18.61 -34.93
CA LYS A 348 -5.27 17.20 -35.23
C LYS A 348 -4.47 17.02 -36.52
N SER A 349 -4.85 17.72 -37.58
CA SER A 349 -4.20 17.62 -38.89
C SER A 349 -2.77 18.15 -38.88
N GLU A 350 -2.49 19.19 -38.10
CA GLU A 350 -1.13 19.74 -37.95
C GLU A 350 -0.25 18.72 -37.22
N ALA A 351 -0.71 18.21 -36.08
CA ALA A 351 0.02 17.20 -35.31
C ALA A 351 0.26 15.91 -36.13
N GLU A 352 -0.73 15.42 -36.88
CA GLU A 352 -0.58 14.27 -37.77
C GLU A 352 0.40 14.55 -38.92
N SER A 353 0.42 15.78 -39.46
CA SER A 353 1.39 16.18 -40.48
C SER A 353 2.82 16.16 -39.96
N ILE A 354 3.05 16.53 -38.69
CA ILE A 354 4.38 16.45 -38.07
C ILE A 354 4.90 15.02 -38.11
N CYS A 355 4.06 14.03 -37.74
CA CYS A 355 4.46 12.63 -37.86
C CYS A 355 4.86 12.28 -39.30
N VAL A 356 4.02 12.56 -40.29
CA VAL A 356 4.27 12.16 -41.69
C VAL A 356 5.60 12.73 -42.20
N ASN A 357 5.96 13.93 -41.74
CA ASN A 357 7.15 14.66 -42.17
C ASN A 357 8.43 14.28 -41.40
N THR A 358 8.31 13.78 -40.17
CA THR A 358 9.46 13.50 -39.28
C THR A 358 9.74 12.02 -39.11
N VAL A 359 8.78 11.15 -39.45
CA VAL A 359 8.85 9.71 -39.19
C VAL A 359 8.87 8.92 -40.52
N PRO A 360 9.81 7.97 -40.69
CA PRO A 360 9.86 7.08 -41.84
C PRO A 360 8.54 6.34 -42.08
N GLU A 361 8.24 6.01 -43.34
CA GLU A 361 6.94 5.46 -43.74
C GLU A 361 6.58 4.17 -42.98
N GLU A 362 7.57 3.31 -42.77
CA GLU A 362 7.48 2.07 -42.01
C GLU A 362 7.13 2.27 -40.52
N SER A 363 7.45 3.44 -39.95
CA SER A 363 7.23 3.77 -38.54
C SER A 363 6.00 4.66 -38.31
N ARG A 364 5.37 5.18 -39.37
CA ARG A 364 4.13 6.00 -39.29
C ARG A 364 2.94 5.33 -38.60
N PRO A 365 2.73 3.99 -38.66
CA PRO A 365 1.66 3.33 -37.90
C PRO A 365 1.76 3.53 -36.39
N TYR A 366 2.95 3.88 -35.89
CA TYR A 366 3.19 4.16 -34.47
C TYR A 366 2.93 5.63 -34.11
N CYS A 367 2.66 6.52 -35.07
CA CYS A 367 2.27 7.90 -34.79
C CYS A 367 0.80 8.04 -34.35
N GLY A 368 0.42 7.41 -33.24
CA GLY A 368 -0.92 7.59 -32.71
C GLY A 368 -1.08 8.99 -32.13
N ILE A 369 -1.93 9.84 -32.72
CA ILE A 369 -2.35 11.10 -32.08
C ILE A 369 -3.82 11.02 -31.72
N ILE A 370 -4.08 11.14 -30.42
CA ILE A 370 -5.41 11.24 -29.85
C ILE A 370 -5.63 12.69 -29.42
N ILE A 371 -6.76 13.28 -29.79
CA ILE A 371 -7.11 14.63 -29.35
C ILE A 371 -8.04 14.52 -28.15
N HIS A 372 -7.58 15.05 -27.01
CA HIS A 372 -8.38 15.16 -25.79
C HIS A 372 -9.34 16.35 -25.85
N SER A 373 -10.26 16.39 -24.88
CA SER A 373 -11.17 17.52 -24.71
C SER A 373 -10.40 18.82 -24.44
N ASN A 374 -10.95 19.97 -24.85
CA ASN A 374 -10.32 21.28 -24.67
C ASN A 374 -9.93 21.59 -23.21
N GLN A 375 -10.64 21.04 -22.22
CA GLN A 375 -10.33 21.23 -20.80
C GLN A 375 -8.99 20.61 -20.39
N SER A 376 -8.57 19.54 -21.07
CA SER A 376 -7.32 18.83 -20.78
C SER A 376 -6.08 19.55 -21.32
N CYS A 377 -6.27 20.58 -22.15
CA CYS A 377 -5.21 21.21 -22.92
C CYS A 377 -4.54 22.39 -22.21
N ARG A 378 -5.13 22.83 -21.09
CA ARG A 378 -4.62 23.94 -20.30
C ARG A 378 -4.73 23.70 -18.80
N GLU A 379 -3.74 24.18 -18.06
CA GLU A 379 -3.76 24.31 -16.60
C GLU A 379 -3.41 25.74 -16.22
N ASP A 380 -4.21 26.37 -15.36
CA ASP A 380 -4.05 27.79 -14.96
C ASP A 380 -3.82 28.75 -16.15
N ASN A 381 -4.60 28.55 -17.22
CA ASN A 381 -4.51 29.23 -18.51
C ASN A 381 -3.25 28.97 -19.36
N LYS A 382 -2.31 28.16 -18.88
CA LYS A 382 -1.11 27.75 -19.64
C LYS A 382 -1.39 26.51 -20.48
N ILE A 383 -0.78 26.39 -21.65
CA ILE A 383 -0.84 25.15 -22.46
C ILE A 383 -0.02 24.06 -21.76
N VAL A 384 -0.61 22.89 -21.55
CA VAL A 384 0.10 21.78 -20.89
C VAL A 384 1.05 21.08 -21.85
N ILE A 385 2.25 20.74 -21.37
CA ILE A 385 3.18 19.86 -22.07
C ILE A 385 3.72 18.83 -21.06
N TYR A 386 3.16 17.63 -21.06
CA TYR A 386 3.52 16.56 -20.13
C TYR A 386 4.22 15.42 -20.86
N GLY A 387 5.33 14.95 -20.28
CA GLY A 387 5.97 13.69 -20.64
C GLY A 387 5.73 12.67 -19.54
N PHE A 388 5.21 11.51 -19.90
CA PHE A 388 5.00 10.36 -19.03
C PHE A 388 6.03 9.28 -19.37
N SER A 389 6.70 8.75 -18.35
CA SER A 389 7.81 7.82 -18.52
C SER A 389 7.88 6.85 -17.34
N ASP A 390 8.39 5.64 -17.58
CA ASP A 390 8.83 4.73 -16.52
C ASP A 390 10.36 4.54 -16.67
N LEU A 391 11.09 4.51 -15.56
CA LEU A 391 12.55 4.37 -15.54
C LEU A 391 13.06 2.97 -15.93
N LYS A 392 12.15 1.99 -16.01
CA LYS A 392 12.37 0.62 -16.48
C LYS A 392 11.82 0.35 -17.89
N CYS A 393 11.25 1.37 -18.54
CA CYS A 393 10.71 1.24 -19.89
C CYS A 393 11.81 1.53 -20.91
N ASP A 394 12.23 0.53 -21.68
CA ASP A 394 13.33 0.65 -22.65
C ASP A 394 13.07 1.71 -23.71
N HIS A 395 11.85 1.71 -24.26
CA HIS A 395 11.45 2.73 -25.23
C HIS A 395 11.44 4.15 -24.63
N CYS A 396 11.18 4.26 -23.33
CA CYS A 396 11.30 5.53 -22.62
C CYS A 396 12.76 5.96 -22.50
N ALA A 397 13.67 5.02 -22.25
CA ALA A 397 15.10 5.27 -22.23
C ALA A 397 15.59 5.75 -23.59
N ASP A 398 15.19 5.09 -24.69
CA ASP A 398 15.57 5.46 -26.05
C ASP A 398 15.17 6.90 -26.39
N ILE A 399 13.90 7.25 -26.14
CA ILE A 399 13.39 8.60 -26.41
C ILE A 399 14.07 9.66 -25.53
N ALA A 400 14.25 9.38 -24.23
CA ALA A 400 14.85 10.33 -23.30
C ALA A 400 16.35 10.55 -23.56
N LEU A 401 17.11 9.48 -23.80
CA LEU A 401 18.55 9.55 -24.09
C LEU A 401 18.85 10.19 -25.46
N ALA A 402 17.92 10.08 -26.41
CA ALA A 402 17.96 10.82 -27.68
C ALA A 402 17.51 12.29 -27.53
N GLY A 403 17.07 12.73 -26.36
CA GLY A 403 16.73 14.11 -26.04
C GLY A 403 15.27 14.52 -26.27
N GLY A 404 14.36 13.57 -26.53
CA GLY A 404 12.96 13.86 -26.83
C GLY A 404 12.19 14.57 -25.71
N ASP A 405 12.68 14.51 -24.48
CA ASP A 405 12.08 15.17 -23.31
C ASP A 405 12.81 16.48 -22.91
N LYS A 406 13.85 16.90 -23.64
CA LYS A 406 14.73 18.03 -23.31
C LYS A 406 13.98 19.36 -23.18
N LYS A 407 13.05 19.63 -24.09
CA LYS A 407 12.30 20.90 -24.13
C LYS A 407 11.31 21.08 -22.98
N LEU A 408 10.87 19.99 -22.36
CA LEU A 408 10.06 20.05 -21.14
C LEU A 408 10.80 20.73 -19.99
N ARG A 409 12.13 20.83 -20.08
CA ARG A 409 13.01 21.28 -18.98
C ARG A 409 13.66 22.63 -19.26
N GLU A 410 13.91 22.93 -20.53
CA GLU A 410 14.65 24.13 -20.95
C GLU A 410 13.77 25.36 -21.22
N THR A 411 12.44 25.21 -21.17
CA THR A 411 11.50 26.30 -21.53
C THR A 411 10.69 26.79 -20.31
N PRO A 412 11.25 27.66 -19.44
CA PRO A 412 10.43 28.38 -18.47
C PRO A 412 9.65 29.48 -19.22
N ASN A 413 8.49 29.12 -19.76
CA ASN A 413 7.63 30.07 -20.46
C ASN A 413 6.30 30.21 -19.72
N ILE A 414 5.92 31.46 -19.43
CA ILE A 414 4.72 31.83 -18.67
C ILE A 414 3.45 31.28 -19.35
N ALA A 415 3.51 31.01 -20.65
CA ALA A 415 2.41 30.44 -21.43
C ALA A 415 2.26 28.90 -21.32
N PHE A 416 3.22 28.18 -20.73
CA PHE A 416 3.25 26.71 -20.72
C PHE A 416 3.45 26.12 -19.33
N GLU A 417 2.80 24.98 -19.08
CA GLU A 417 3.05 24.15 -17.91
C GLU A 417 3.75 22.87 -18.37
N THR A 418 5.04 22.71 -18.05
CA THR A 418 5.86 21.58 -18.52
C THR A 418 6.23 20.65 -17.38
N ARG A 419 5.97 19.34 -17.53
CA ARG A 419 6.30 18.34 -16.51
C ARG A 419 6.76 17.03 -17.12
N LEU A 420 7.85 16.48 -16.61
CA LEU A 420 8.28 15.11 -16.87
C LEU A 420 7.94 14.27 -15.65
N LEU A 421 7.03 13.32 -15.82
CA LEU A 421 6.32 12.60 -14.78
C LEU A 421 6.66 11.11 -14.87
N HIS A 422 7.21 10.57 -13.78
CA HIS A 422 7.40 9.13 -13.68
C HIS A 422 6.12 8.43 -13.21
N ILE A 423 5.64 7.48 -14.02
CA ILE A 423 4.43 6.70 -13.76
C ILE A 423 4.76 5.21 -13.71
N PRO A 424 5.12 4.68 -12.52
CA PRO A 424 5.60 3.32 -12.39
C PRO A 424 4.54 2.31 -12.82
N TYR A 425 4.90 1.44 -13.77
CA TYR A 425 4.05 0.38 -14.26
C TYR A 425 4.03 -0.77 -13.25
N ALA A 426 2.84 -1.26 -12.91
CA ALA A 426 2.66 -2.23 -11.83
C ALA A 426 3.38 -3.57 -12.06
N GLU A 427 3.65 -3.91 -13.33
CA GLU A 427 4.37 -5.14 -13.71
C GLU A 427 5.89 -5.03 -13.50
N TYR A 428 6.42 -3.81 -13.34
CA TYR A 428 7.84 -3.58 -13.11
C TYR A 428 8.12 -3.42 -11.61
N GLU A 429 8.47 -4.53 -10.97
CA GLU A 429 8.85 -4.56 -9.55
C GLU A 429 9.93 -3.50 -9.25
N GLY A 430 9.67 -2.63 -8.25
CA GLY A 430 10.60 -1.57 -7.84
C GLY A 430 10.65 -0.35 -8.78
N SER A 431 9.78 -0.23 -9.78
CA SER A 431 9.67 1.00 -10.58
C SER A 431 9.22 2.21 -9.75
N ASP A 432 8.33 1.99 -8.78
CA ASP A 432 7.90 2.99 -7.79
C ASP A 432 9.07 3.56 -6.98
N LYS A 433 10.00 2.68 -6.57
CA LYS A 433 11.23 3.04 -5.88
C LYS A 433 12.14 3.90 -6.75
N LEU A 434 12.31 3.55 -8.03
CA LEU A 434 13.09 4.34 -8.98
C LEU A 434 12.46 5.71 -9.22
N ALA A 435 11.13 5.78 -9.36
CA ALA A 435 10.41 7.03 -9.52
C ALA A 435 10.57 7.95 -8.28
N SER A 436 10.39 7.41 -7.08
CA SER A 436 10.64 8.13 -5.82
C SER A 436 12.09 8.61 -5.68
N ALA A 437 13.06 7.78 -6.08
CA ALA A 437 14.47 8.14 -6.09
C ALA A 437 14.76 9.31 -7.04
N ALA A 438 14.20 9.29 -8.25
CA ALA A 438 14.33 10.39 -9.20
C ALA A 438 13.73 11.70 -8.64
N GLU A 439 12.56 11.64 -8.01
CA GLU A 439 11.98 12.82 -7.36
C GLU A 439 12.77 13.35 -6.16
N CYS A 440 13.53 12.49 -5.46
CA CYS A 440 14.51 12.94 -4.47
C CYS A 440 15.76 13.57 -5.12
N ALA A 441 16.20 13.09 -6.27
CA ALA A 441 17.25 13.75 -7.05
C ALA A 441 16.78 15.13 -7.57
N ARG A 442 15.49 15.27 -7.88
CA ARG A 442 14.87 16.56 -8.28
C ARG A 442 14.98 17.62 -7.20
N ASP A 443 14.81 17.27 -5.93
CA ASP A 443 14.96 18.22 -4.81
C ASP A 443 16.36 18.84 -4.74
N GLN A 444 17.37 18.17 -5.30
CA GLN A 444 18.75 18.63 -5.35
C GLN A 444 19.13 19.23 -6.71
N GLY A 445 18.19 19.32 -7.65
CA GLY A 445 18.44 19.85 -9.00
C GLY A 445 19.22 18.91 -9.92
N VAL A 446 19.32 17.62 -9.58
CA VAL A 446 20.14 16.61 -10.31
C VAL A 446 19.24 15.50 -10.91
N PHE A 447 18.00 15.86 -11.24
CA PHE A 447 16.99 14.91 -11.73
C PHE A 447 17.43 14.24 -13.03
N ASP A 448 17.92 15.01 -14.00
CA ASP A 448 18.21 14.50 -15.34
C ASP A 448 19.43 13.60 -15.38
N GLU A 449 20.49 13.98 -14.68
CA GLU A 449 21.68 13.17 -14.56
C GLU A 449 21.36 11.84 -13.88
N PHE A 450 20.50 11.87 -12.85
CA PHE A 450 20.04 10.66 -12.16
C PHE A 450 19.19 9.78 -13.07
N LYS A 451 18.16 10.35 -13.69
CA LYS A 451 17.28 9.66 -14.66
C LYS A 451 18.11 9.02 -15.80
N ASN A 452 19.02 9.77 -16.41
CA ASN A 452 19.85 9.28 -17.51
C ASN A 452 20.84 8.20 -17.05
N CYS A 453 21.36 8.31 -15.83
CA CYS A 453 22.15 7.25 -15.22
C CYS A 453 21.34 5.96 -15.05
N VAL A 454 20.10 6.06 -14.55
CA VAL A 454 19.18 4.92 -14.39
C VAL A 454 18.90 4.27 -15.74
N PHE A 455 18.47 5.05 -16.75
CA PHE A 455 18.18 4.52 -18.08
C PHE A 455 19.37 3.78 -18.72
N LYS A 456 20.58 4.37 -18.63
CA LYS A 456 21.79 3.74 -19.16
C LYS A 456 22.10 2.41 -18.46
N LYS A 457 21.92 2.33 -17.14
CA LYS A 457 22.27 1.12 -16.39
C LYS A 457 21.23 0.03 -16.51
N TYR A 458 19.94 0.39 -16.54
CA TYR A 458 18.87 -0.57 -16.73
C TYR A 458 18.93 -1.23 -18.11
N SER A 459 19.15 -0.44 -19.17
CA SER A 459 19.28 -0.94 -20.55
C SER A 459 20.51 -1.84 -20.77
N LEU A 460 21.58 -1.69 -19.98
CA LEU A 460 22.78 -2.53 -20.04
C LEU A 460 22.64 -3.87 -19.31
N GLU A 461 21.72 -3.98 -18.35
CA GLU A 461 21.59 -5.16 -17.50
C GLU A 461 20.75 -6.29 -18.13
N GLU A 462 19.82 -5.99 -19.04
CA GLU A 462 19.12 -7.03 -19.82
C GLU A 462 20.09 -7.85 -20.69
N VAL A 463 21.22 -7.25 -21.12
CA VAL A 463 22.24 -7.94 -21.92
C VAL A 463 23.05 -8.94 -21.08
N THR A 464 23.23 -8.69 -19.77
CA THR A 464 24.06 -9.52 -18.89
C THR A 464 23.33 -10.67 -18.19
N LEU A 465 21.99 -10.73 -18.27
CA LEU A 465 21.18 -11.81 -17.69
C LEU A 465 20.90 -12.96 -18.69
N ILE A 466 21.39 -12.85 -19.93
CA ILE A 466 21.15 -13.81 -21.02
C ILE A 466 22.41 -14.65 -21.35
N GLU A 467 23.57 -14.38 -20.71
CA GLU A 467 24.79 -15.19 -20.87
C GLU A 467 25.02 -16.20 -19.74
#